data_AF-A0A2P6U406-F1
#
_entry.id   AF-A0A2P6U406-F1
#
_cell.length_a   1.000
_cell.length_b   1.000
_cell.length_c   1.000
_cell.angle_alpha   90.00
_cell.angle_beta   90.00
_cell.angle_gamma   90.00
#
_symmetry.space_group_name_H-M   'P 1'
#
loop_
_entity.id
_entity.type
_entity.pdbx_description
1 polymer ?
#
loop_
_entity_poly.entity_id
_entity_poly.type
_entity_poly.pdbx_seq_one_letter_code
_entity_poly.pdbx_strand_id
1 'polypeptide(L)'
;MEAGPLQPEFDDFALRRFLRARKHNILKAKQMFLEQLEWRKTAHVDTVLTDFHFHERDEFAKWYPEAFYGVDREGRPIYLQQPGKIDTDQLWKFTTLERCIRYHISQQERYWRIIAPCASIACGRRHEQSLVLIDMEGVGISTLTGEVRKIMAQIMQIDQDYFPELMFK
;
A
#
# COMPACT_ATOMS: atom_id res chain seq x y z
N MET A 1 -7.63 -7.79 28.83
CA MET A 1 -8.55 -7.57 27.70
C MET A 1 -8.38 -8.78 26.78
N GLU A 2 -9.24 -9.78 26.92
CA GLU A 2 -9.24 -10.95 26.04
C GLU A 2 -9.71 -10.50 24.65
N ALA A 3 -8.88 -10.74 23.64
CA ALA A 3 -9.27 -10.46 22.27
C ALA A 3 -10.38 -11.44 21.88
N GLY A 4 -11.52 -10.92 21.43
CA GLY A 4 -12.58 -11.74 20.84
C GLY A 4 -12.07 -12.57 19.65
N PRO A 5 -12.91 -13.44 19.07
CA PRO A 5 -12.52 -14.25 17.93
C PRO A 5 -12.04 -13.37 16.77
N LEU A 6 -10.91 -13.77 16.17
CA LEU A 6 -10.35 -13.09 15.00
C LEU A 6 -11.36 -13.17 13.84
N GLN A 7 -11.53 -12.05 13.13
CA GLN A 7 -12.37 -12.06 11.94
C GLN A 7 -11.77 -12.96 10.85
N PRO A 8 -12.58 -13.56 9.95
CA PRO A 8 -12.10 -14.45 8.88
C PRO A 8 -11.06 -13.82 7.94
N GLU A 9 -11.02 -12.48 7.88
CA GLU A 9 -10.03 -11.72 7.13
C GLU A 9 -8.62 -11.71 7.76
N PHE A 10 -8.48 -12.18 9.00
CA PHE A 10 -7.21 -12.38 9.70
C PHE A 10 -6.82 -13.86 9.74
N ASP A 11 -6.67 -14.45 8.56
CA ASP A 11 -6.14 -15.80 8.40
C ASP A 11 -4.65 -15.90 8.81
N ASP A 12 -4.11 -17.12 8.83
CA ASP A 12 -2.70 -17.38 9.14
C ASP A 12 -1.73 -16.51 8.31
N PHE A 13 -2.06 -16.27 7.04
CA PHE A 13 -1.26 -15.45 6.13
C PHE A 13 -1.27 -13.97 6.59
N ALA A 14 -2.46 -13.43 6.85
CA ALA A 14 -2.67 -12.08 7.36
C ALA A 14 -1.98 -11.80 8.71
N LEU A 15 -1.76 -12.81 9.54
CA LEU A 15 -1.06 -12.67 10.83
C LEU A 15 0.46 -12.86 10.69
N ARG A 16 0.92 -13.76 9.83
CA ARG A 16 2.35 -14.06 9.63
C ARG A 16 3.14 -12.86 9.14
N ARG A 17 2.52 -11.92 8.40
CA ARG A 17 3.18 -10.67 8.01
C ARG A 17 3.66 -9.84 9.21
N PHE A 18 2.89 -9.77 10.30
CA PHE A 18 3.30 -9.04 11.51
C PHE A 18 4.46 -9.74 12.23
N LEU A 19 4.44 -11.08 12.24
CA LEU A 19 5.54 -11.86 12.79
C LEU A 19 6.82 -11.64 11.99
N ARG A 20 6.77 -11.72 10.65
CA ARG A 20 7.93 -11.44 9.79
C ARG A 20 8.48 -10.02 10.00
N ALA A 21 7.61 -9.02 9.97
CA ALA A 21 7.96 -7.60 10.17
C ALA A 21 8.62 -7.29 11.53
N ARG A 22 8.44 -8.17 12.53
CA ARG A 22 9.01 -8.03 13.87
C ARG A 22 9.94 -9.19 14.24
N LYS A 23 10.54 -9.87 13.25
CA LYS A 23 11.54 -10.95 13.43
C LYS A 23 11.04 -12.05 14.39
N HIS A 24 9.77 -12.41 14.26
CA HIS A 24 9.06 -13.39 15.08
C HIS A 24 8.99 -13.06 16.58
N ASN A 25 9.22 -11.80 16.97
CA ASN A 25 8.93 -11.34 18.32
C ASN A 25 7.40 -11.19 18.50
N ILE A 26 6.79 -12.16 19.18
CA ILE A 26 5.33 -12.24 19.35
C ILE A 26 4.76 -10.99 20.02
N LEU A 27 5.42 -10.43 21.04
CA LEU A 27 4.93 -9.25 21.76
C LEU A 27 4.91 -8.02 20.85
N LYS A 28 5.99 -7.80 20.09
CA LYS A 28 6.08 -6.68 19.14
C LYS A 28 5.13 -6.84 17.95
N ALA A 29 4.97 -8.07 17.44
CA ALA A 29 4.03 -8.38 16.36
C ALA A 29 2.58 -8.14 16.80
N LYS A 30 2.22 -8.60 18.01
CA LYS A 30 0.91 -8.34 18.61
C LYS A 30 0.65 -6.84 18.77
N GLN A 31 1.63 -6.10 19.29
CA GLN A 31 1.52 -4.66 19.45
C GLN A 31 1.25 -3.98 18.10
N MET A 32 2.08 -4.26 17.09
CA MET A 32 1.90 -3.70 15.75
C MET A 32 0.53 -4.04 15.13
N PHE A 33 0.06 -5.27 15.32
CA PHE A 33 -1.26 -5.69 14.86
C PHE A 33 -2.39 -4.90 15.55
N LEU A 34 -2.31 -4.72 16.87
CA LEU A 34 -3.31 -3.94 17.61
C LEU A 34 -3.30 -2.46 17.22
N GLU A 35 -2.12 -1.89 17.00
CA GLU A 35 -1.95 -0.51 16.50
C GLU A 35 -2.58 -0.35 15.12
N GLN A 36 -2.39 -1.32 14.22
CA GLN A 36 -3.05 -1.33 12.92
C GLN A 36 -4.57 -1.40 13.07
N LEU A 37 -5.11 -2.30 13.90
CA LEU A 37 -6.56 -2.41 14.10
C LEU A 37 -7.19 -1.10 14.59
N GLU A 38 -6.51 -0.37 15.45
CA GLU A 38 -7.00 0.92 15.92
C GLU A 38 -6.88 1.99 14.83
N TRP A 39 -5.75 2.05 14.12
CA TRP A 39 -5.57 2.96 12.99
C TRP A 39 -6.61 2.73 11.89
N ARG A 40 -6.97 1.48 11.59
CA ARG A 40 -8.00 1.18 10.58
C ARG A 40 -9.35 1.82 10.90
N LYS A 41 -9.71 1.89 12.19
CA LYS A 41 -10.95 2.54 12.64
C LYS A 41 -10.85 4.05 12.46
N THR A 42 -9.77 4.67 12.93
CA THR A 42 -9.61 6.14 12.89
C THR A 42 -9.43 6.66 11.48
N ALA A 43 -8.77 5.89 10.61
CA ALA A 43 -8.58 6.21 9.20
C ALA A 43 -9.72 5.69 8.30
N HIS A 44 -10.78 5.08 8.85
CA HIS A 44 -11.91 4.54 8.08
C HIS A 44 -11.50 3.67 6.89
N VAL A 45 -10.57 2.73 7.13
CA VAL A 45 -9.94 1.92 6.08
C VAL A 45 -10.90 0.87 5.54
N ASP A 46 -11.73 0.27 6.39
CA ASP A 46 -12.60 -0.85 6.00
C ASP A 46 -13.69 -0.45 4.99
N THR A 47 -14.04 0.83 4.94
CA THR A 47 -15.05 1.39 4.02
C THR A 47 -14.44 2.10 2.82
N VAL A 48 -13.10 2.25 2.76
CA VAL A 48 -12.41 3.08 1.75
C VAL A 48 -12.70 2.66 0.31
N LEU A 49 -12.90 1.36 0.06
CA LEU A 49 -13.20 0.87 -1.29
C LEU A 49 -14.62 1.20 -1.76
N THR A 50 -15.50 1.57 -0.82
CA THR A 50 -16.91 1.89 -1.09
C THR A 50 -17.23 3.37 -0.96
N ASP A 51 -16.59 4.07 -0.02
CA ASP A 51 -16.92 5.47 0.32
C ASP A 51 -16.00 6.50 -0.32
N PHE A 52 -14.81 6.11 -0.76
CA PHE A 52 -13.83 7.02 -1.32
C PHE A 52 -13.76 6.89 -2.84
N HIS A 53 -14.06 8.00 -3.52
CA HIS A 53 -13.94 8.13 -4.95
C HIS A 53 -12.84 9.14 -5.32
N PHE A 54 -11.80 8.63 -5.99
CA PHE A 54 -10.70 9.44 -6.51
C PHE A 54 -10.97 9.80 -7.98
N HIS A 55 -11.87 10.74 -8.20
CA HIS A 55 -12.34 11.13 -9.54
C HIS A 55 -11.23 11.70 -10.42
N GLU A 56 -10.20 12.29 -9.81
CA GLU A 56 -9.03 12.85 -10.47
C GLU A 56 -7.94 11.82 -10.80
N ARG A 57 -8.19 10.52 -10.62
CA ARG A 57 -7.18 9.46 -10.81
C ARG A 57 -6.44 9.53 -12.15
N ASP A 58 -7.17 9.75 -13.25
CA ASP A 58 -6.58 9.76 -14.59
C ASP A 58 -5.68 10.99 -14.80
N GLU A 59 -5.97 12.10 -14.13
CA GLU A 59 -5.12 13.28 -14.13
C GLU A 59 -3.93 13.09 -13.18
N PHE A 60 -4.16 12.52 -11.99
CA PHE A 60 -3.13 12.15 -11.02
C PHE A 60 -2.05 11.25 -11.64
N ALA A 61 -2.45 10.22 -12.40
CA ALA A 61 -1.51 9.26 -13.01
C ALA A 61 -0.54 9.89 -14.03
N LYS A 62 -0.83 11.09 -14.55
CA LYS A 62 0.09 11.82 -15.44
C LYS A 62 1.25 12.44 -14.67
N TRP A 63 1.00 12.85 -13.44
CA TRP A 63 1.93 13.61 -12.59
C TRP A 63 2.48 12.80 -11.43
N TYR A 64 1.89 11.65 -11.12
CA TYR A 64 2.41 10.65 -10.19
C TYR A 64 2.17 9.25 -10.81
N PRO A 65 3.01 8.81 -11.74
CA PRO A 65 2.77 7.57 -12.45
C PRO A 65 3.01 6.34 -11.56
N GLU A 66 1.93 5.67 -11.20
CA GLU A 66 1.94 4.41 -10.46
C GLU A 66 0.78 3.51 -10.88
N ALA A 67 0.99 2.19 -10.91
CA ALA A 67 -0.06 1.24 -11.26
C ALA A 67 0.30 -0.22 -10.92
N PHE A 68 -0.74 -1.03 -10.66
CA PHE A 68 -0.62 -2.49 -10.80
C PHE A 68 -0.76 -2.92 -12.26
N TYR A 69 0.15 -3.77 -12.75
CA TYR A 69 0.15 -4.21 -14.15
C TYR A 69 0.60 -5.67 -14.29
N GLY A 70 -0.35 -6.58 -14.51
CA GLY A 70 -0.06 -7.99 -14.75
C GLY A 70 0.54 -8.73 -13.55
N VAL A 71 1.23 -9.83 -13.84
CA VAL A 71 1.89 -10.69 -12.85
C VAL A 71 3.29 -11.08 -13.31
N ASP A 72 4.17 -11.37 -12.36
CA ASP A 72 5.50 -11.93 -12.63
C ASP A 72 5.42 -13.41 -13.06
N ARG A 73 6.57 -14.03 -13.33
CA ARG A 73 6.66 -15.43 -13.77
C ARG A 73 6.10 -16.43 -12.76
N GLU A 74 6.03 -16.06 -11.49
CA GLU A 74 5.51 -16.91 -10.42
C GLU A 74 4.05 -16.62 -10.10
N GLY A 75 3.43 -15.60 -10.70
CA GLY A 75 2.06 -15.18 -10.44
C GLY A 75 1.91 -14.05 -9.42
N ARG A 76 2.99 -13.38 -9.01
CA ARG A 76 2.89 -12.22 -8.09
C ARG A 76 2.40 -10.99 -8.84
N PRO A 77 1.44 -10.22 -8.32
CA PRO A 77 1.08 -8.93 -8.91
C PRO A 77 2.28 -8.00 -9.01
N ILE A 78 2.42 -7.30 -10.15
CA ILE A 78 3.48 -6.32 -10.35
C ILE A 78 2.94 -4.92 -10.05
N TYR A 79 3.65 -4.15 -9.22
CA TYR A 79 3.44 -2.74 -8.99
C TYR A 79 4.54 -1.93 -9.69
N LEU A 80 4.17 -0.92 -10.45
CA LEU A 80 5.07 -0.04 -11.19
C LEU A 80 5.02 1.36 -10.58
N GLN A 81 6.18 2.01 -10.42
CA GLN A 81 6.26 3.39 -9.96
C GLN A 81 7.38 4.14 -10.69
N GLN A 82 7.12 5.39 -11.11
CA GLN A 82 8.11 6.24 -11.78
C GLN A 82 8.37 7.52 -10.98
N PRO A 83 9.11 7.46 -9.85
CA PRO A 83 9.34 8.60 -8.97
C PRO A 83 9.98 9.82 -9.64
N GLY A 84 10.81 9.62 -10.68
CA GLY A 84 11.44 10.74 -11.40
C GLY A 84 10.47 11.59 -12.22
N LYS A 85 9.21 11.15 -12.37
CA LYS A 85 8.15 11.89 -13.07
C LYS A 85 7.16 12.57 -12.12
N ILE A 86 7.40 12.52 -10.81
CA ILE A 86 6.50 13.12 -9.84
C ILE A 86 6.61 14.65 -9.92
N ASP A 87 5.48 15.31 -10.18
CA ASP A 87 5.37 16.78 -10.21
C ASP A 87 4.30 17.24 -9.21
N THR A 88 4.76 17.64 -8.02
CA THR A 88 3.87 18.11 -6.95
C THR A 88 3.20 19.45 -7.28
N ASP A 89 3.84 20.30 -8.08
CA ASP A 89 3.30 21.61 -8.42
C ASP A 89 2.07 21.45 -9.34
N GLN A 90 2.03 20.39 -10.15
CA GLN A 90 0.85 20.04 -10.94
C GLN A 90 -0.21 19.35 -10.11
N LEU A 91 0.17 18.40 -9.24
CA LEU A 91 -0.77 17.68 -8.36
C LEU A 91 -1.62 18.64 -7.52
N TRP A 92 -0.99 19.65 -6.91
CA TRP A 92 -1.66 20.58 -6.01
C TRP A 92 -2.63 21.55 -6.69
N LYS A 93 -2.73 21.54 -8.02
CA LYS A 93 -3.72 22.32 -8.75
C LYS A 93 -5.12 21.71 -8.71
N PHE A 94 -5.22 20.40 -8.46
CA PHE A 94 -6.49 19.67 -8.56
C PHE A 94 -6.73 18.65 -7.45
N THR A 95 -5.72 18.29 -6.65
CA THR A 95 -5.87 17.37 -5.52
C THR A 95 -5.12 17.86 -4.28
N THR A 96 -5.23 17.12 -3.19
CA THR A 96 -4.57 17.44 -1.92
C THR A 96 -3.74 16.26 -1.43
N LEU A 97 -2.77 16.54 -0.55
CA LEU A 97 -1.99 15.51 0.13
C LEU A 97 -2.90 14.48 0.81
N GLU A 98 -3.92 14.93 1.54
CA GLU A 98 -4.89 14.07 2.21
C GLU A 98 -5.59 13.11 1.23
N ARG A 99 -6.03 13.61 0.07
CA ARG A 99 -6.66 12.78 -0.96
C ARG A 99 -5.67 11.81 -1.60
N CYS A 100 -4.43 12.20 -1.79
CA CYS A 100 -3.37 11.30 -2.29
C CYS A 100 -3.08 10.16 -1.29
N ILE A 101 -2.97 10.48 0.00
CA ILE A 101 -2.80 9.47 1.05
C ILE A 101 -4.02 8.54 1.13
N ARG A 102 -5.23 9.09 1.06
CA ARG A 102 -6.46 8.30 1.03
C ARG A 102 -6.53 7.39 -0.19
N TYR A 103 -6.08 7.89 -1.36
CA TYR A 103 -5.94 7.10 -2.57
C TYR A 103 -4.94 5.95 -2.40
N HIS A 104 -3.75 6.23 -1.84
CA HIS A 104 -2.76 5.19 -1.52
C HIS A 104 -3.33 4.09 -0.61
N ILE A 105 -4.02 4.47 0.47
CA ILE A 105 -4.69 3.52 1.37
C ILE A 105 -5.73 2.67 0.61
N SER A 106 -6.51 3.29 -0.27
CA SER A 106 -7.49 2.56 -1.10
C SER A 106 -6.80 1.56 -2.05
N GLN A 107 -5.63 1.90 -2.57
CA GLN A 107 -4.85 1.03 -3.44
C GLN A 107 -4.27 -0.16 -2.66
N GLN A 108 -3.79 0.05 -1.43
CA GLN A 108 -3.34 -1.03 -0.54
C GLN A 108 -4.48 -1.97 -0.15
N GLU A 109 -5.66 -1.44 0.20
CA GLU A 109 -6.84 -2.26 0.48
C GLU A 109 -7.30 -3.03 -0.74
N ARG A 110 -7.31 -2.40 -1.91
CA ARG A 110 -7.65 -3.07 -3.17
C ARG A 110 -6.66 -4.19 -3.48
N TYR A 111 -5.37 -3.95 -3.26
CA TYR A 111 -4.35 -4.97 -3.45
C TYR A 111 -4.61 -6.18 -2.55
N TRP A 112 -4.79 -5.94 -1.25
CA TRP A 112 -4.98 -6.98 -0.24
C TRP A 112 -6.29 -7.77 -0.43
N ARG A 113 -7.41 -7.08 -0.66
CA ARG A 113 -8.74 -7.71 -0.72
C ARG A 113 -9.09 -8.30 -2.08
N ILE A 114 -8.47 -7.81 -3.17
CA ILE A 114 -8.88 -8.15 -4.54
C ILE A 114 -7.71 -8.68 -5.35
N ILE A 115 -6.67 -7.88 -5.55
CA ILE A 115 -5.61 -8.20 -6.54
C ILE A 115 -4.83 -9.46 -6.13
N ALA A 116 -4.32 -9.51 -4.90
CA ALA A 116 -3.53 -10.65 -4.43
C ALA A 116 -4.33 -11.96 -4.34
N PRO A 117 -5.59 -11.97 -3.84
CA PRO A 117 -6.46 -13.15 -3.92
C PRO A 117 -6.73 -13.61 -5.36
N CYS A 118 -7.06 -12.69 -6.28
CA CYS A 118 -7.32 -13.03 -7.68
C CYS A 118 -6.07 -13.63 -8.35
N ALA A 119 -4.90 -13.03 -8.14
CA ALA A 119 -3.64 -13.56 -8.67
C ALA A 119 -3.33 -14.94 -8.10
N SER A 120 -3.58 -15.14 -6.80
CA SER A 120 -3.36 -16.44 -6.14
C SER A 120 -4.24 -17.56 -6.71
N ILE A 121 -5.51 -17.24 -6.99
CA ILE A 121 -6.44 -18.20 -7.62
C ILE A 121 -5.97 -18.52 -9.03
N ALA A 122 -5.58 -17.51 -9.80
CA ALA A 122 -5.18 -17.67 -11.20
C ALA A 122 -3.93 -18.54 -11.39
N CYS A 123 -2.95 -18.45 -10.49
CA CYS A 123 -1.72 -19.26 -10.57
C CYS A 123 -1.77 -20.55 -9.73
N GLY A 124 -2.85 -20.78 -8.96
CA GLY A 124 -2.98 -21.94 -8.07
C GLY A 124 -2.04 -21.92 -6.86
N ARG A 125 -1.49 -20.75 -6.50
CA ARG A 125 -0.52 -20.57 -5.41
C ARG A 125 -0.82 -19.30 -4.64
N ARG A 126 -0.80 -19.35 -3.30
CA ARG A 126 -1.01 -18.16 -2.47
C ARG A 126 0.16 -17.17 -2.63
N HIS A 127 -0.15 -15.95 -3.04
CA HIS A 127 0.75 -14.80 -3.03
C HIS A 127 0.22 -13.74 -2.07
N GLU A 128 1.10 -13.30 -1.17
CA GLU A 128 0.82 -12.23 -0.21
C GLU A 128 1.55 -10.93 -0.60
N GLN A 129 2.52 -11.02 -1.51
CA GLN A 129 3.48 -9.97 -1.81
C GLN A 129 3.51 -9.62 -3.29
N SER A 130 3.66 -8.34 -3.59
CA SER A 130 3.83 -7.80 -4.93
C SER A 130 5.30 -7.70 -5.31
N LEU A 131 5.60 -7.78 -6.60
CA LEU A 131 6.87 -7.36 -7.16
C LEU A 131 6.80 -5.86 -7.46
N VAL A 132 7.69 -5.06 -6.89
CA VAL A 132 7.71 -3.61 -7.10
C VAL A 132 8.83 -3.26 -8.09
N LEU A 133 8.46 -2.66 -9.21
CA LEU A 133 9.40 -2.13 -10.19
C LEU A 133 9.41 -0.61 -10.10
N ILE A 134 10.55 -0.07 -9.67
CA ILE A 134 10.75 1.37 -9.54
C ILE A 134 11.65 1.83 -10.69
N ASP A 135 11.08 2.66 -11.56
CA ASP A 135 11.82 3.33 -12.61
C ASP A 135 12.53 4.56 -12.05
N MET A 136 13.86 4.47 -11.97
CA MET A 136 14.71 5.51 -11.40
C MET A 136 15.10 6.59 -12.43
N GLU A 137 14.66 6.47 -13.69
CA GLU A 137 14.90 7.52 -14.68
C GLU A 137 14.31 8.86 -14.23
N GLY A 138 15.10 9.94 -14.35
CA GLY A 138 14.70 11.29 -13.94
C GLY A 138 14.78 11.56 -12.43
N VAL A 139 15.13 10.57 -11.60
CA VAL A 139 15.35 10.78 -10.17
C VAL A 139 16.68 11.49 -9.95
N GLY A 140 16.62 12.72 -9.45
CA GLY A 140 17.78 13.53 -9.09
C GLY A 140 17.52 14.37 -7.85
N ILE A 141 18.56 15.06 -7.36
CA ILE A 141 18.46 15.95 -6.18
C ILE A 141 17.41 17.04 -6.41
N SER A 142 17.28 17.53 -7.65
CA SER A 142 16.30 18.54 -8.07
C SER A 142 14.86 18.01 -8.10
N THR A 143 14.65 16.73 -8.40
CA THR A 143 13.32 16.09 -8.49
C THR A 143 12.81 15.65 -7.12
N LEU A 144 13.71 15.34 -6.18
CA LEU A 144 13.38 15.08 -4.78
C LEU A 144 13.20 16.38 -4.01
N THR A 145 12.24 17.21 -4.44
CA THR A 145 11.86 18.44 -3.75
C THR A 145 11.37 18.14 -2.33
N GLY A 146 11.28 19.19 -1.49
CA GLY A 146 10.79 19.03 -0.11
C GLY A 146 9.40 18.42 -0.04
N GLU A 147 8.51 18.76 -0.97
CA GLU A 147 7.13 18.24 -1.02
C GLU A 147 7.07 16.78 -1.48
N VAL A 148 7.83 16.42 -2.52
CA VAL A 148 7.94 15.01 -2.98
C VAL A 148 8.43 14.13 -1.83
N ARG A 149 9.45 14.57 -1.09
CA ARG A 149 9.96 13.84 0.07
C ARG A 149 8.92 13.69 1.17
N LYS A 150 8.10 14.71 1.44
CA LYS A 150 7.04 14.65 2.45
C LYS A 150 5.97 13.61 2.10
N ILE A 151 5.48 13.63 0.86
CA ILE A 151 4.48 12.65 0.40
C ILE A 151 5.06 11.23 0.51
N MET A 152 6.25 11.01 -0.03
CA MET A 152 6.90 9.69 0.02
C MET A 152 7.13 9.22 1.46
N ALA A 153 7.61 10.10 2.34
CA ALA A 153 7.83 9.75 3.74
C ALA A 153 6.53 9.35 4.45
N GLN A 154 5.42 10.05 4.19
CA GLN A 154 4.12 9.69 4.75
C GLN A 154 3.61 8.34 4.23
N ILE A 155 3.70 8.11 2.91
CA ILE A 155 3.33 6.84 2.29
C ILE A 155 4.16 5.68 2.87
N MET A 156 5.49 5.85 2.93
CA MET A 156 6.39 4.84 3.48
C MET A 156 6.11 4.55 4.95
N GLN A 157 5.79 5.56 5.75
CA GLN A 157 5.43 5.38 7.16
C GLN A 157 4.14 4.55 7.29
N ILE A 158 3.10 4.89 6.50
CA ILE A 158 1.83 4.14 6.47
C ILE A 158 2.07 2.68 6.08
N ASP A 159 2.88 2.44 5.04
CA ASP A 159 3.16 1.09 4.58
C ASP A 159 3.93 0.28 5.63
N GLN A 160 4.94 0.88 6.26
CA GLN A 160 5.75 0.22 7.28
C GLN A 160 4.97 -0.11 8.56
N ASP A 161 4.07 0.78 8.97
CA ASP A 161 3.31 0.62 10.22
C ASP A 161 2.07 -0.25 10.02
N TYR A 162 1.38 -0.09 8.90
CA TYR A 162 0.03 -0.62 8.71
C TYR A 162 -0.11 -1.60 7.56
N PHE A 163 0.84 -1.70 6.64
CA PHE A 163 0.82 -2.70 5.57
C PHE A 163 2.12 -3.52 5.51
N PRO A 164 2.53 -4.15 6.64
CA PRO A 164 3.79 -4.85 6.71
C PRO A 164 3.86 -5.99 5.69
N GLU A 165 5.06 -6.16 5.12
CA GLU A 165 5.43 -7.32 4.31
C GLU A 165 4.51 -7.54 3.09
N LEU A 166 3.93 -6.47 2.52
CA LEU A 166 3.18 -6.56 1.25
C LEU A 166 4.08 -6.47 0.00
N MET A 167 5.34 -6.06 0.17
CA MET A 167 6.33 -5.97 -0.91
C MET A 167 7.30 -7.15 -0.83
N PHE A 168 7.53 -7.83 -1.95
CA PHE A 168 8.49 -8.92 -2.05
C PHE A 168 9.91 -8.40 -2.34
N LYS A 169 10.03 -7.59 -3.39
CA LYS A 169 11.28 -7.07 -3.95
C LYS A 169 11.01 -5.80 -4.72
#